data_AF-G4YKF5-F1
#
_entry.id   AF-G4YKF5-F1
#
_cell.length_a   1.000
_cell.length_b   1.000
_cell.length_c   1.000
_cell.angle_alpha   90.00
_cell.angle_beta   90.00
_cell.angle_gamma   90.00
#
_symmetry.space_group_name_H-M   'P 1'
#
loop_
_entity.id
_entity.type
_entity.pdbx_description
1 polymer ?
#
loop_
_entity_poly.entity_id
_entity_poly.type
_entity_poly.pdbx_seq_one_letter_code
_entity_poly.pdbx_strand_id
1 'polypeptide(L)'
;MPNRWHRSNRPQKAIKTPDRLGDYLVALRNDFVLKNSVCRRGLNLNGQLSAYESETRVLLKLAVTGRVVNTLLRFGRVVESYMEVMGLEKTPEVTQWREQLSSERQERVHRFQHILSDEQRLLEAMGDEMQQMELLTLLKHDLVTYHHILTPDELDVMSDVYNEVVRHSGIVLVAEPPSWFL
;
A
#
# COMPACT_ATOMS: atom_id res chain seq x y z
N MET A 1 -16.28 -4.63 -7.51
CA MET A 1 -15.64 -3.98 -6.34
C MET A 1 -16.12 -2.55 -6.23
N PRO A 2 -16.44 -2.03 -5.02
CA PRO A 2 -16.80 -0.63 -4.86
C PRO A 2 -15.61 0.28 -5.22
N ASN A 3 -15.86 1.27 -6.07
CA ASN A 3 -14.81 2.18 -6.57
C ASN A 3 -14.47 3.23 -5.51
N ARG A 4 -13.36 3.05 -4.77
CA ARG A 4 -12.92 4.00 -3.73
C ARG A 4 -12.59 5.39 -4.28
N TRP A 5 -12.33 5.52 -5.57
CA TRP A 5 -12.07 6.81 -6.24
C TRP A 5 -13.33 7.59 -6.58
N HIS A 6 -14.51 7.04 -6.33
CA HIS A 6 -15.76 7.73 -6.58
C HIS A 6 -15.84 9.04 -5.80
N ARG A 7 -16.28 10.12 -6.46
CA ARG A 7 -16.30 11.48 -5.92
C ARG A 7 -17.12 11.67 -4.64
N SER A 8 -17.98 10.71 -4.29
CA SER A 8 -18.79 10.72 -3.05
C SER A 8 -18.17 9.95 -1.89
N ASN A 9 -17.00 9.32 -2.08
CA ASN A 9 -16.28 8.64 -1.00
C ASN A 9 -15.79 9.69 0.00
N ARG A 10 -16.13 9.54 1.28
CA ARG A 10 -15.87 10.52 2.36
C ARG A 10 -15.26 9.83 3.57
N PRO A 11 -14.40 10.53 4.35
CA PRO A 11 -13.74 9.95 5.52
C PRO A 11 -14.68 9.24 6.51
N GLN A 12 -15.86 9.80 6.76
CA GLN A 12 -16.84 9.26 7.73
C GLN A 12 -17.40 7.89 7.33
N LYS A 13 -17.34 7.56 6.03
CA LYS A 13 -17.78 6.27 5.48
C LYS A 13 -16.86 5.86 4.34
N ALA A 14 -15.56 5.81 4.63
CA ALA A 14 -14.54 5.47 3.65
C ALA A 14 -14.84 4.09 3.05
N ILE A 15 -14.86 4.02 1.71
CA ILE A 15 -15.02 2.75 1.00
C ILE A 15 -13.80 1.88 1.31
N LYS A 16 -14.02 0.77 2.01
CA LYS A 16 -12.95 -0.20 2.29
C LYS A 16 -12.71 -1.11 1.07
N THR A 17 -11.50 -1.12 0.51
CA THR A 17 -11.06 -2.01 -0.57
C THR A 17 -10.59 -3.35 -0.02
N PRO A 18 -10.64 -4.46 -0.77
CA PRO A 18 -10.20 -5.76 -0.27
C PRO A 18 -8.81 -5.73 0.37
N ASP A 19 -7.86 -4.99 -0.19
CA ASP A 19 -6.49 -4.90 0.34
C ASP A 19 -6.34 -3.98 1.57
N ARG A 20 -7.32 -3.11 1.84
CA ARG A 20 -7.39 -2.26 3.04
C ARG A 20 -6.17 -1.36 3.25
N LEU A 21 -5.72 -0.65 2.20
CA LEU A 21 -4.55 0.25 2.32
C LEU A 21 -4.76 1.58 1.57
N GLY A 22 -4.78 2.68 2.32
CA GLY A 22 -4.98 4.03 1.81
C GLY A 22 -6.45 4.42 1.59
N ASP A 23 -7.41 3.61 2.07
CA ASP A 23 -8.84 3.83 1.80
C ASP A 23 -9.32 5.17 2.40
N TYR A 24 -8.90 5.46 3.63
CA TYR A 24 -9.18 6.71 4.32
C TYR A 24 -8.57 7.91 3.60
N LEU A 25 -7.30 7.81 3.17
CA LEU A 25 -6.60 8.90 2.47
C LEU A 25 -7.23 9.22 1.10
N VAL A 26 -7.73 8.22 0.39
CA VAL A 26 -8.48 8.44 -0.85
C VAL A 26 -9.80 9.18 -0.57
N ALA A 27 -10.50 8.80 0.50
CA ALA A 27 -11.73 9.47 0.91
C ALA A 27 -11.46 10.94 1.34
N LEU A 28 -10.38 11.16 2.10
CA LEU A 28 -9.91 12.48 2.52
C LEU A 28 -9.55 13.36 1.33
N ARG A 29 -8.82 12.81 0.35
CA ARG A 29 -8.48 13.49 -0.90
C ARG A 29 -9.74 13.95 -1.63
N ASN A 30 -10.74 13.08 -1.73
CA ASN A 30 -11.98 13.39 -2.45
C ASN A 30 -12.79 14.49 -1.77
N ASP A 31 -12.86 14.48 -0.44
CA ASP A 31 -13.49 15.55 0.34
C ASP A 31 -12.74 16.89 0.18
N PHE A 32 -11.41 16.85 0.30
CA PHE A 32 -10.57 18.05 0.15
C PHE A 32 -10.69 18.67 -1.24
N VAL A 33 -10.63 17.87 -2.31
CA VAL A 33 -10.75 18.34 -3.70
C VAL A 33 -12.17 18.85 -4.01
N LEU A 34 -13.20 18.35 -3.34
CA LEU A 34 -14.56 18.87 -3.50
C LEU A 34 -14.65 20.31 -2.96
N LYS A 35 -14.06 20.56 -1.79
CA LYS A 35 -14.05 21.87 -1.12
C LYS A 35 -13.05 22.84 -1.78
N ASN A 36 -11.94 22.31 -2.31
CA ASN A 36 -10.82 23.06 -2.86
C ASN A 36 -10.45 22.56 -4.26
N SER A 37 -11.33 22.80 -5.23
CA SER A 37 -11.20 22.26 -6.60
C SER A 37 -9.91 22.67 -7.31
N VAL A 38 -9.35 23.83 -6.97
CA VAL A 38 -8.07 24.35 -7.48
C VAL A 38 -6.88 23.42 -7.16
N CYS A 39 -6.94 22.67 -6.06
CA CYS A 39 -5.88 21.76 -5.63
C CYS A 39 -5.91 20.40 -6.35
N ARG A 40 -6.93 20.14 -7.19
CA ARG A 40 -7.14 18.83 -7.84
C ARG A 40 -5.90 18.32 -8.58
N ARG A 41 -5.22 19.20 -9.33
CA ARG A 41 -4.06 18.83 -10.15
C ARG A 41 -2.86 18.39 -9.29
N GLY A 42 -2.64 19.03 -8.14
CA GLY A 42 -1.56 18.68 -7.21
C GLY A 42 -1.84 17.43 -6.39
N LEU A 43 -3.11 17.03 -6.25
CA LEU A 43 -3.55 15.89 -5.46
C LEU A 43 -3.88 14.66 -6.33
N ASN A 44 -2.89 14.21 -7.12
CA ASN A 44 -3.03 13.07 -8.03
C ASN A 44 -2.65 11.72 -7.40
N LEU A 45 -3.25 11.39 -6.25
CA LEU A 45 -2.98 10.10 -5.58
C LEU A 45 -3.38 8.90 -6.46
N ASN A 46 -4.44 9.03 -7.27
CA ASN A 46 -4.88 7.98 -8.19
C ASN A 46 -3.76 7.61 -9.18
N GLY A 47 -3.16 8.61 -9.84
CA GLY A 47 -2.05 8.37 -10.75
C GLY A 47 -0.85 7.72 -10.05
N GLN A 48 -0.50 8.18 -8.85
CA GLN A 48 0.61 7.62 -8.06
C GLN A 48 0.38 6.16 -7.64
N LEU A 49 -0.86 5.76 -7.39
CA LEU A 49 -1.23 4.40 -7.00
C LEU A 49 -1.72 3.53 -8.16
N SER A 50 -1.77 4.05 -9.40
CA SER A 50 -2.40 3.38 -10.55
C SER A 50 -1.92 1.93 -10.77
N ALA A 51 -0.60 1.70 -10.75
CA ALA A 51 -0.02 0.36 -10.91
C ALA A 51 -0.43 -0.59 -9.76
N TYR A 52 -0.44 -0.09 -8.53
CA TYR A 52 -0.87 -0.85 -7.35
C TYR A 52 -2.38 -1.15 -7.36
N GLU A 53 -3.18 -0.24 -7.91
CA GLU A 53 -4.63 -0.43 -8.08
C GLU A 53 -4.96 -1.47 -9.15
N SER A 54 -4.19 -1.51 -10.24
CA SER A 54 -4.36 -2.48 -11.32
C SER A 54 -3.87 -3.88 -10.96
N GLU A 55 -2.95 -4.01 -10.01
CA GLU A 55 -2.47 -5.32 -9.58
C GLU A 55 -3.60 -6.12 -8.91
N THR A 56 -3.71 -7.40 -9.26
CA THR A 56 -4.72 -8.32 -8.70
C THR A 56 -4.10 -9.43 -7.86
N ARG A 57 -2.80 -9.71 -8.05
CA ARG A 57 -2.04 -10.74 -7.33
C ARG A 57 -1.72 -10.26 -5.93
N VAL A 58 -2.23 -11.00 -4.94
CA VAL A 58 -2.20 -10.58 -3.53
C VAL A 58 -0.78 -10.49 -2.97
N LEU A 59 0.12 -11.41 -3.33
CA LEU A 59 1.50 -11.39 -2.87
C LEU A 59 2.32 -10.26 -3.50
N LEU A 60 2.01 -9.87 -4.74
CA LEU A 60 2.67 -8.69 -5.32
C LEU A 60 2.21 -7.38 -4.69
N LYS A 61 0.95 -7.30 -4.26
CA LYS A 61 0.52 -6.17 -3.43
C LYS A 61 1.27 -6.12 -2.10
N LEU A 62 1.55 -7.27 -1.49
CA LEU A 62 2.41 -7.34 -0.29
C LEU A 62 3.83 -6.86 -0.61
N ALA A 63 4.39 -7.30 -1.73
CA ALA A 63 5.76 -7.02 -2.15
C ALA A 63 6.06 -5.54 -2.42
N VAL A 64 5.04 -4.69 -2.50
CA VAL A 64 5.20 -3.23 -2.71
C VAL A 64 4.67 -2.41 -1.53
N THR A 65 4.52 -3.02 -0.35
CA THR A 65 3.90 -2.39 0.82
C THR A 65 4.62 -1.10 1.22
N GLY A 66 5.93 -1.15 1.39
CA GLY A 66 6.76 -0.02 1.80
C GLY A 66 6.68 1.13 0.80
N ARG A 67 6.78 0.84 -0.50
CA ARG A 67 6.58 1.85 -1.56
C ARG A 67 5.20 2.51 -1.49
N VAL A 68 4.13 1.73 -1.33
CA VAL A 68 2.76 2.26 -1.29
C VAL A 68 2.53 3.07 -0.02
N VAL A 69 2.96 2.58 1.14
CA VAL A 69 2.88 3.29 2.42
C VAL A 69 3.67 4.60 2.36
N ASN A 70 4.87 4.60 1.79
CA ASN A 70 5.66 5.82 1.59
C ASN A 70 4.89 6.85 0.75
N THR A 71 4.25 6.40 -0.34
CA THR A 71 3.42 7.25 -1.21
C THR A 71 2.26 7.87 -0.42
N LEU A 72 1.57 7.06 0.38
CA LEU A 72 0.45 7.50 1.23
C LEU A 72 0.89 8.48 2.32
N LEU A 73 2.01 8.20 3.00
CA LEU A 73 2.59 9.09 4.02
C LEU A 73 2.99 10.44 3.44
N ARG A 74 3.63 10.45 2.27
CA ARG A 74 3.97 11.67 1.54
C ARG A 74 2.72 12.43 1.13
N PHE A 75 1.71 11.74 0.61
CA PHE A 75 0.46 12.35 0.21
C PHE A 75 -0.29 13.00 1.37
N GLY A 76 -0.39 12.34 2.53
CA GLY A 76 -1.01 12.92 3.73
C GLY A 76 -0.33 14.23 4.16
N ARG A 77 1.00 14.28 4.13
CA ARG A 77 1.78 15.52 4.38
C ARG A 77 1.51 16.62 3.35
N VAL A 78 1.31 16.25 2.08
CA VAL A 78 0.93 17.21 1.03
C VAL A 78 -0.43 17.83 1.33
N VAL A 79 -1.43 17.04 1.76
CA VAL A 79 -2.74 17.57 2.17
C VAL A 79 -2.60 18.53 3.34
N GLU A 80 -1.85 18.15 4.37
CA GLU A 80 -1.54 19.02 5.52
C GLU A 80 -0.91 20.35 5.07
N SER A 81 0.04 20.30 4.14
CA SER A 81 0.75 21.48 3.61
C SER A 81 -0.18 22.40 2.81
N TYR A 82 -1.09 21.85 2.01
CA TYR A 82 -2.09 22.64 1.29
C TYR A 82 -3.00 23.41 2.26
N MET A 83 -3.41 22.78 3.37
CA MET A 83 -4.23 23.46 4.37
C MET A 83 -3.49 24.63 5.00
N GLU A 84 -2.23 24.43 5.37
CA GLU A 84 -1.38 25.47 5.95
C GLU A 84 -1.20 26.65 4.99
N VAL A 85 -0.81 26.39 3.74
CA VAL A 85 -0.63 27.45 2.72
C VAL A 85 -1.91 28.21 2.43
N MET A 86 -3.06 27.55 2.50
CA MET A 86 -4.37 28.16 2.27
C MET A 86 -4.97 28.81 3.53
N GLY A 87 -4.29 28.75 4.68
CA GLY A 87 -4.80 29.28 5.95
C GLY A 87 -6.05 28.56 6.47
N LEU A 88 -6.22 27.28 6.13
CA LEU A 88 -7.36 26.47 6.54
C LEU A 88 -7.08 25.78 7.89
N GLU A 89 -8.06 25.82 8.79
CA GLU A 89 -8.00 25.04 10.03
C GLU A 89 -8.00 23.53 9.73
N LYS A 90 -7.10 22.79 10.39
CA LYS A 90 -7.02 21.33 10.25
C LYS A 90 -8.30 20.70 10.80
N THR A 91 -9.03 20.01 9.92
CA THR A 91 -10.25 19.29 10.34
C THR A 91 -9.88 18.02 11.11
N PRO A 92 -10.79 17.47 11.94
CA PRO A 92 -10.57 16.20 12.63
C PRO A 92 -10.19 15.07 11.68
N GLU A 93 -10.76 15.05 10.47
CA GLU A 93 -10.43 14.05 9.46
C GLU A 93 -8.97 14.11 9.00
N VAL A 94 -8.40 15.32 8.93
CA VAL A 94 -7.00 15.52 8.56
C VAL A 94 -6.11 15.22 9.76
N THR A 95 -6.53 15.47 10.99
CA THR A 95 -5.67 15.14 12.14
C THR A 95 -5.55 13.63 12.37
N GLN A 96 -6.58 12.84 12.01
CA GLN A 96 -6.60 11.40 12.27
C GLN A 96 -6.07 10.51 11.12
N TRP A 97 -5.69 11.06 9.95
CA TRP A 97 -5.37 10.21 8.78
C TRP A 97 -4.21 9.24 9.05
N ARG A 98 -3.26 9.61 9.92
CA ARG A 98 -2.12 8.77 10.29
C ARG A 98 -2.54 7.56 11.11
N GLU A 99 -3.43 7.77 12.08
CA GLU A 99 -4.00 6.69 12.89
C GLU A 99 -4.85 5.75 12.03
N GLN A 100 -5.64 6.30 11.11
CA GLN A 100 -6.42 5.52 10.16
C GLN A 100 -5.53 4.67 9.24
N LEU A 101 -4.45 5.26 8.70
CA LEU A 101 -3.47 4.51 7.91
C LEU A 101 -2.78 3.41 8.74
N SER A 102 -2.45 3.69 10.00
CA SER A 102 -1.88 2.70 10.90
C SER A 102 -2.83 1.53 11.16
N SER A 103 -4.12 1.82 11.37
CA SER A 103 -5.15 0.81 11.56
C SER A 103 -5.35 -0.03 10.30
N GLU A 104 -5.38 0.59 9.12
CA GLU A 104 -5.44 -0.09 7.81
C GLU A 104 -4.25 -1.05 7.61
N ARG A 105 -3.03 -0.60 7.93
CA ARG A 105 -1.82 -1.43 7.86
C ARG A 105 -1.90 -2.64 8.79
N GLN A 106 -2.37 -2.45 10.02
CA GLN A 106 -2.55 -3.55 10.97
C GLN A 106 -3.63 -4.54 10.52
N GLU A 107 -4.78 -4.06 10.04
CA GLU A 107 -5.83 -4.91 9.44
C GLU A 107 -5.25 -5.76 8.29
N ARG A 108 -4.37 -5.17 7.48
CA ARG A 108 -3.74 -5.82 6.33
C ARG A 108 -2.72 -6.89 6.74
N VAL A 109 -1.90 -6.64 7.75
CA VAL A 109 -0.97 -7.64 8.32
C VAL A 109 -1.73 -8.92 8.71
N HIS A 110 -2.83 -8.79 9.46
CA HIS A 110 -3.63 -9.96 9.87
C HIS A 110 -4.20 -10.75 8.68
N ARG A 111 -4.54 -10.08 7.58
CA ARG A 111 -5.01 -10.75 6.36
C ARG A 111 -3.90 -11.56 5.71
N PHE A 112 -2.67 -11.06 5.68
CA PHE A 112 -1.54 -11.78 5.11
C PHE A 112 -1.07 -12.93 6.01
N GLN A 113 -1.12 -12.78 7.34
CA GLN A 113 -0.89 -13.87 8.28
C GLN A 113 -1.88 -15.04 8.04
N HIS A 114 -3.15 -14.72 7.74
CA HIS A 114 -4.13 -15.74 7.37
C HIS A 114 -3.80 -16.41 6.02
N ILE A 115 -3.26 -15.69 5.03
CA ILE A 115 -2.82 -16.30 3.76
C ILE A 115 -1.64 -17.23 4.01
N LEU A 116 -0.65 -16.82 4.82
CA LEU A 116 0.50 -17.64 5.19
C LEU A 116 0.11 -18.93 5.92
N SER A 117 -0.98 -18.90 6.70
CA SER A 117 -1.46 -20.07 7.44
C SER A 117 -2.22 -21.09 6.59
N ASP A 118 -2.48 -20.79 5.31
CA ASP A 118 -3.20 -21.65 4.36
C ASP A 118 -2.25 -21.99 3.20
N GLU A 119 -1.57 -23.13 3.30
CA GLU A 119 -0.55 -23.56 2.33
C GLU A 119 -1.08 -23.62 0.89
N GLN A 120 -2.32 -24.11 0.70
CA GLN A 120 -2.92 -24.19 -0.63
C GLN A 120 -3.13 -22.79 -1.22
N ARG A 121 -3.67 -21.84 -0.44
CA ARG A 121 -3.82 -20.45 -0.89
C ARG A 121 -2.49 -19.78 -1.17
N LEU A 122 -1.48 -20.07 -0.35
CA LEU A 122 -0.14 -19.52 -0.53
C LEU A 122 0.45 -20.01 -1.86
N LEU A 123 0.39 -21.31 -2.14
CA LEU A 123 0.87 -21.90 -3.40
C LEU A 123 0.13 -21.34 -4.63
N GLU A 124 -1.19 -21.22 -4.55
CA GLU A 124 -1.99 -20.59 -5.62
C GLU A 124 -1.58 -19.12 -5.85
N ALA A 125 -1.24 -18.40 -4.78
CA ALA A 125 -0.86 -16.99 -4.87
C ALA A 125 0.59 -16.76 -5.33
N MET A 126 1.48 -17.75 -5.14
CA MET A 126 2.86 -17.72 -5.65
C MET A 126 2.90 -17.78 -7.17
N GLY A 127 2.03 -18.58 -7.78
CA GLY A 127 1.97 -18.73 -9.23
C GLY A 127 3.16 -19.53 -9.80
N ASP A 128 3.48 -19.28 -11.06
CA ASP A 128 4.58 -19.96 -11.78
C ASP A 128 5.98 -19.40 -11.42
N GLU A 129 7.03 -20.03 -11.94
CA GLU A 129 8.43 -19.68 -11.66
C GLU A 129 8.76 -18.21 -12.00
N MET A 130 8.21 -17.67 -13.09
CA MET A 130 8.43 -16.27 -13.47
C MET A 130 7.74 -15.31 -12.48
N GLN A 131 6.53 -15.65 -12.04
CA GLN A 131 5.80 -14.90 -11.03
C GLN A 131 6.49 -14.95 -9.66
N GLN A 132 7.06 -16.11 -9.30
CA GLN A 132 7.84 -16.28 -8.07
C GLN A 132 9.12 -15.44 -8.10
N MET A 133 9.84 -15.41 -9.22
CA MET A 133 11.02 -14.57 -9.38
C MET A 133 10.68 -13.07 -9.26
N GLU A 134 9.60 -12.63 -9.93
CA GLU A 134 9.09 -11.26 -9.81
C GLU A 134 8.77 -10.90 -8.36
N LEU A 135 8.05 -11.78 -7.66
CA LEU A 135 7.67 -11.64 -6.27
C LEU A 135 8.88 -11.51 -5.33
N LEU A 136 9.83 -12.44 -5.42
CA LEU A 136 11.05 -12.41 -4.60
C LEU A 136 11.85 -11.13 -4.82
N THR A 137 11.92 -10.68 -6.08
CA THR A 137 12.70 -9.49 -6.44
C THR A 137 12.07 -8.23 -5.87
N LEU A 138 10.74 -8.10 -5.96
CA LEU A 138 10.01 -6.98 -5.38
C LEU A 138 10.05 -7.00 -3.85
N LEU A 139 9.85 -8.16 -3.21
CA LEU A 139 9.96 -8.30 -1.77
C LEU A 139 11.35 -7.88 -1.28
N LYS A 140 12.41 -8.39 -1.91
CA LYS A 140 13.78 -8.04 -1.55
C LYS A 140 14.03 -6.53 -1.67
N HIS A 141 13.61 -5.94 -2.79
CA HIS A 141 13.76 -4.50 -2.99
C HIS A 141 13.01 -3.68 -1.94
N ASP A 142 11.75 -4.04 -1.64
CA ASP A 142 10.91 -3.27 -0.74
C ASP A 142 11.39 -3.40 0.72
N LEU A 143 11.79 -4.61 1.12
CA LEU A 143 12.43 -4.88 2.42
C LEU A 143 13.71 -4.08 2.61
N VAL A 144 14.58 -3.97 1.60
CA VAL A 144 15.84 -3.21 1.71
C VAL A 144 15.58 -1.70 1.69
N THR A 145 14.83 -1.23 0.70
CA THR A 145 14.67 0.21 0.41
C THR A 145 13.77 0.91 1.41
N TYR A 146 12.71 0.23 1.86
CA TYR A 146 11.67 0.82 2.70
C TYR A 146 11.60 0.24 4.11
N HIS A 147 12.66 -0.46 4.58
CA HIS A 147 12.72 -1.01 5.95
C HIS A 147 12.35 0.01 7.03
N HIS A 148 12.77 1.27 6.87
CA HIS A 148 12.54 2.35 7.84
C HIS A 148 11.09 2.86 7.86
N ILE A 149 10.26 2.46 6.89
CA ILE A 149 8.85 2.84 6.77
C ILE A 149 7.94 1.72 7.26
N LEU A 150 8.34 0.48 7.00
CA LEU A 150 7.61 -0.72 7.36
C LEU A 150 7.56 -0.89 8.89
N THR A 151 6.44 -1.42 9.39
CA THR A 151 6.35 -1.81 10.81
C THR A 151 7.07 -3.14 11.03
N PRO A 152 7.43 -3.49 12.28
CA PRO A 152 7.97 -4.81 12.60
C PRO A 152 7.07 -5.94 12.08
N ASP A 153 5.76 -5.87 12.33
CA ASP A 153 4.82 -6.91 11.88
C ASP A 153 4.72 -7.03 10.34
N GLU A 154 4.87 -5.91 9.61
CA GLU A 154 4.92 -5.95 8.14
C GLU A 154 6.23 -6.58 7.65
N LEU A 155 7.36 -6.24 8.29
CA LEU A 155 8.66 -6.85 7.98
C LEU A 155 8.64 -8.35 8.21
N ASP A 156 8.06 -8.80 9.33
CA ASP A 156 7.95 -10.22 9.68
C ASP A 156 7.14 -10.95 8.62
N VAL A 157 5.92 -10.49 8.32
CA VAL A 157 5.05 -11.12 7.31
C VAL A 157 5.68 -11.13 5.92
N MET A 158 6.33 -10.04 5.52
CA MET A 158 7.01 -9.98 4.22
C MET A 158 8.21 -10.93 4.16
N SER A 159 8.96 -11.06 5.26
CA SER A 159 10.09 -11.98 5.37
C SER A 159 9.63 -13.44 5.38
N ASP A 160 8.53 -13.74 6.05
CA ASP A 160 7.92 -15.08 6.05
C ASP A 160 7.47 -15.49 4.65
N VAL A 161 6.77 -14.60 3.93
CA VAL A 161 6.41 -14.86 2.52
C VAL A 161 7.66 -15.06 1.67
N TYR A 162 8.69 -14.24 1.84
CA TYR A 162 9.94 -14.40 1.11
C TYR A 162 10.56 -15.78 1.36
N ASN A 163 10.66 -16.20 2.62
CA ASN A 163 11.23 -17.49 3.01
C ASN A 163 10.42 -18.67 2.47
N GLU A 164 9.09 -18.61 2.52
CA GLU A 164 8.24 -19.66 1.95
C GLU A 164 8.39 -19.75 0.43
N VAL A 165 8.48 -18.62 -0.28
CA VAL A 165 8.68 -18.62 -1.74
C VAL A 165 10.04 -19.21 -2.09
N VAL A 166 11.10 -18.86 -1.36
CA VAL A 166 12.44 -19.48 -1.53
C VAL A 166 12.37 -20.99 -1.30
N ARG A 167 11.69 -21.42 -0.23
CA ARG A 167 11.56 -22.83 0.15
C ARG A 167 10.85 -23.65 -0.94
N HIS A 168 9.79 -23.12 -1.53
CA HIS A 168 8.99 -23.81 -2.54
C HIS A 168 9.58 -23.74 -3.95
N SER A 169 10.19 -22.61 -4.32
CA SER A 169 10.74 -22.40 -5.67
C SER A 169 12.18 -22.90 -5.82
N GLY A 170 12.94 -22.98 -4.72
CA GLY A 170 14.40 -23.19 -4.76
C GLY A 170 15.19 -21.98 -5.30
N ILE A 171 14.52 -20.88 -5.63
CA ILE A 171 15.15 -19.66 -6.14
C ILE A 171 15.76 -18.87 -4.98
N VAL A 172 17.05 -18.55 -5.09
CA VAL A 172 17.75 -17.71 -4.12
C VAL A 172 18.32 -16.48 -4.82
N LEU A 173 17.88 -15.29 -4.41
CA LEU A 173 18.41 -14.03 -4.92
C LEU A 173 19.75 -13.69 -4.25
N VAL A 174 20.85 -14.02 -4.91
CA VAL A 174 22.22 -13.82 -4.38
C VAL A 174 22.70 -12.37 -4.48
N ALA A 175 22.14 -11.58 -5.41
CA ALA A 175 22.54 -10.19 -5.67
C ALA A 175 21.37 -9.21 -5.47
N GLU A 176 21.67 -7.91 -5.37
CA GLU A 176 20.64 -6.87 -5.46
C GLU A 176 19.97 -6.87 -6.85
N PRO A 177 18.67 -6.58 -6.93
CA PRO A 177 17.98 -6.46 -8.21
C PRO A 177 18.65 -5.39 -9.11
N PRO A 178 18.75 -5.64 -10.43
CA PRO A 178 19.22 -4.61 -11.36
C PRO A 178 18.34 -3.37 -11.32
N SER A 179 18.93 -2.18 -11.48
CA SER A 179 18.20 -0.91 -11.38
C SER A 179 17.09 -0.72 -12.42
N TRP A 180 17.12 -1.45 -13.54
CA TRP A 180 16.10 -1.40 -14.59
C TRP A 180 14.87 -2.26 -14.28
N PHE A 181 14.94 -3.12 -13.27
CA PHE A 181 13.85 -4.02 -12.87
C PHE A 181 12.78 -3.29 -12.02
N LEU A 182 13.15 -2.14 -11.45
CA LEU A 182 12.41 -1.45 -10.38
C LEU A 182 11.68 -0.20 -10.87
#